data_AF-A0A950EV67-F1
#
_entry.id   AF-A0A950EV67-F1
#
_cell.length_a   1.000
_cell.length_b   1.000
_cell.length_c   1.000
_cell.angle_alpha   90.00
_cell.angle_beta   90.00
_cell.angle_gamma   90.00
#
_symmetry.space_group_name_H-M   'P 1'
#
loop_
_entity.id
_entity.type
_entity.pdbx_description
1 polymer ?
#
loop_
_entity_poly.entity_id
_entity_poly.type
_entity_poly.pdbx_seq_one_letter_code
_entity_poly.pdbx_strand_id
1 'polypeptide(L)'
;MSACGRFEDALDDLAAGGAADQALDAHLHACDACTQALARKRELLARIDRVARDRATAPAVPDVSGRVMARVRANDAGVRWPWRAAAALGAAAAAATVLLIASYSGFLRHPESAAPTQRPPSVLEWRSPTAELAKPTESILDVRLLDSRPASERGDIRGGNHAG
;
A
#
# COMPACT_ATOMS: atom_id res chain seq x y z
N MET A 1 5.86 -23.54 4.94
CA MET A 1 6.54 -22.39 4.32
C MET A 1 7.87 -22.87 3.80
N SER A 2 8.17 -22.71 2.51
CA SER A 2 9.47 -23.11 1.95
C SER A 2 10.58 -22.21 2.50
N ALA A 3 11.80 -22.74 2.63
CA ALA A 3 12.95 -22.00 3.15
C ALA A 3 13.21 -20.68 2.39
N CYS A 4 12.81 -20.58 1.12
CA CYS A 4 12.90 -19.38 0.29
C CYS A 4 12.14 -18.18 0.87
N GLY A 5 10.98 -18.39 1.51
CA GLY A 5 10.16 -17.29 2.03
C GLY A 5 10.83 -16.52 3.17
N ARG A 6 11.77 -17.14 3.89
CA ARG A 6 12.56 -16.46 4.93
C ARG A 6 13.49 -15.39 4.36
N PHE A 7 13.92 -15.54 3.10
CA PHE A 7 14.89 -14.67 2.47
C PHE A 7 14.26 -13.59 1.58
N GLU A 8 12.93 -13.48 1.54
CA GLU A 8 12.24 -12.58 0.61
C GLU A 8 12.64 -11.12 0.80
N ASP A 9 12.59 -10.62 2.04
CA ASP A 9 13.00 -9.25 2.39
C ASP A 9 14.48 -9.01 2.07
N ALA A 10 15.35 -9.96 2.44
CA ALA A 10 16.79 -9.86 2.19
C ALA A 10 17.13 -9.86 0.69
N LEU A 11 16.32 -10.54 -0.14
CA LEU A 11 16.42 -10.48 -1.59
C LEU A 11 15.99 -9.11 -2.15
N ASP A 12 15.01 -8.43 -1.55
CA ASP A 12 14.63 -7.07 -1.94
C ASP A 12 15.74 -6.07 -1.62
N ASP A 13 16.30 -6.13 -0.40
CA ASP A 13 17.43 -5.29 0.00
C ASP A 13 18.64 -5.49 -0.92
N LEU A 14 18.99 -6.76 -1.21
CA LEU A 14 20.09 -7.09 -2.12
C LEU A 14 19.79 -6.68 -3.57
N ALA A 15 18.53 -6.69 -4.01
CA ALA A 15 18.14 -6.20 -5.33
C ALA A 15 18.28 -4.67 -5.42
N ALA A 16 18.01 -3.96 -4.33
CA ALA A 16 18.18 -2.51 -4.20
C ALA A 16 19.63 -2.04 -4.03
N GLY A 17 20.61 -2.98 -4.00
CA GLY A 17 22.04 -2.68 -3.87
C GLY A 17 22.57 -2.77 -2.43
N GLY A 18 21.78 -3.31 -1.50
CA GLY A 18 22.24 -3.67 -0.16
C GLY A 18 23.27 -4.82 -0.17
N ALA A 19 23.87 -5.08 0.98
CA ALA A 19 24.81 -6.18 1.15
C ALA A 19 24.08 -7.50 1.50
N ALA A 20 24.54 -8.61 0.93
CA ALA A 20 24.07 -9.94 1.31
C ALA A 20 24.74 -10.37 2.62
N ASP A 21 23.98 -10.98 3.53
CA ASP A 21 24.56 -11.72 4.64
C ASP A 21 25.07 -13.10 4.19
N GLN A 22 25.88 -13.75 5.03
CA GLN A 22 26.49 -15.05 4.70
C GLN A 22 25.44 -16.17 4.49
N ALA A 23 24.30 -16.11 5.17
CA ALA A 23 23.27 -17.14 5.07
C ALA A 23 22.50 -17.03 3.74
N LEU A 24 22.19 -15.81 3.31
CA LEU A 24 21.58 -15.51 2.02
C LEU A 24 22.53 -15.90 0.88
N ASP A 25 23.81 -15.56 0.98
CA ASP A 25 24.81 -15.89 -0.04
C ASP A 25 24.94 -17.40 -0.23
N ALA A 26 25.05 -18.15 0.87
CA ALA A 26 25.05 -19.61 0.84
C ALA A 26 23.75 -20.19 0.23
N HIS A 27 22.60 -19.57 0.51
CA HIS A 27 21.32 -19.99 -0.07
C HIS A 27 21.24 -19.71 -1.57
N LEU A 28 21.70 -18.54 -2.04
CA LEU A 28 21.74 -18.17 -3.45
C LEU A 28 22.64 -19.12 -4.26
N HIS A 29 23.75 -19.59 -3.67
CA HIS A 29 24.60 -20.61 -4.28
C HIS A 29 23.93 -21.98 -4.42
N ALA A 30 22.94 -22.29 -3.58
CA ALA A 30 22.25 -23.58 -3.55
C ALA A 30 20.86 -23.57 -4.22
N CYS A 31 20.30 -22.41 -4.54
CA CYS A 31 18.90 -22.28 -4.96
C CYS A 31 18.72 -21.42 -6.23
N ASP A 32 18.58 -22.08 -7.38
CA ASP A 32 18.35 -21.43 -8.68
C ASP A 32 17.09 -20.56 -8.70
N ALA A 33 16.03 -20.96 -8.01
CA ALA A 33 14.78 -20.22 -7.96
C ALA A 33 14.97 -18.83 -7.32
N CYS A 34 15.74 -18.76 -6.23
CA CYS A 34 16.05 -17.50 -5.55
C CYS A 34 17.00 -16.63 -6.39
N THR A 35 17.97 -17.23 -7.08
CA THR A 35 18.86 -16.52 -8.01
C THR A 35 18.10 -15.92 -9.20
N GLN A 36 17.16 -16.67 -9.78
CA GLN A 36 16.26 -16.15 -10.83
C GLN A 36 15.33 -15.06 -10.31
N ALA A 37 14.82 -15.20 -9.09
CA ALA A 37 14.00 -14.16 -8.45
C ALA A 37 14.78 -12.86 -8.25
N LEU A 38 16.02 -12.95 -7.76
CA LEU A 38 16.91 -11.79 -7.60
C LEU A 38 17.19 -11.09 -8.94
N ALA A 39 17.48 -11.85 -9.99
CA ALA A 39 17.68 -11.31 -11.33
C ALA A 39 16.44 -10.55 -11.84
N ARG A 40 15.24 -11.11 -11.66
CA ARG A 40 13.97 -10.45 -12.01
C ARG A 40 13.76 -9.14 -11.23
N LYS A 41 14.04 -9.14 -9.93
CA LYS A 41 13.93 -7.94 -9.08
C LYS A 41 14.89 -6.84 -9.54
N ARG A 42 16.16 -7.19 -9.81
CA ARG A 42 17.17 -6.24 -10.33
C ARG A 42 16.79 -5.65 -11.68
N GLU A 43 16.33 -6.48 -12.61
CA GLU A 43 15.87 -6.04 -13.92
C GLU A 43 14.66 -5.10 -13.81
N LEU A 44 13.71 -5.38 -12.90
CA LEU A 44 12.58 -4.48 -12.65
C LEU A 44 13.05 -3.11 -12.11
N LEU A 45 13.94 -3.11 -11.11
CA LEU A 45 14.50 -1.88 -10.54
C LEU A 45 15.28 -1.08 -11.59
N ALA A 46 16.06 -1.74 -12.44
CA ALA A 46 16.79 -1.08 -13.53
C ALA A 46 15.86 -0.41 -14.54
N ARG A 47 14.70 -0.99 -14.83
CA ARG A 47 13.67 -0.36 -15.68
C ARG A 47 13.04 0.85 -15.00
N ILE A 48 12.71 0.75 -13.72
CA ILE A 48 12.15 1.87 -12.94
C ILE A 48 13.16 3.02 -12.91
N ASP A 49 14.42 2.73 -12.60
CA ASP A 49 15.49 3.73 -12.55
C ASP A 49 15.72 4.41 -13.91
N ARG A 50 15.65 3.66 -15.01
CA ARG A 50 15.72 4.24 -16.36
C ARG A 50 14.59 5.22 -16.61
N VAL A 51 13.35 4.83 -16.33
CA VAL A 51 12.18 5.72 -16.48
C VAL A 51 12.30 6.95 -15.56
N ALA A 52 12.81 6.78 -14.35
CA ALA A 52 13.04 7.88 -13.42
C ALA A 52 14.10 8.85 -13.97
N ARG A 53 15.22 8.35 -14.50
CA ARG A 53 16.26 9.17 -15.14
C ARG A 53 15.78 9.87 -16.39
N ASP A 54 15.02 9.20 -17.24
CA ASP A 54 14.44 9.79 -18.45
C ASP A 54 13.48 10.93 -18.10
N ARG A 55 12.73 10.81 -16.99
CA ARG A 55 11.89 11.90 -16.49
C ARG A 55 12.66 13.00 -15.76
N ALA A 56 13.74 12.67 -15.04
CA ALA A 56 14.57 13.64 -14.35
C ALA A 56 15.37 14.52 -15.34
N THR A 57 15.69 13.99 -16.51
CA THR A 57 16.37 14.73 -17.59
C THR A 57 15.42 15.51 -18.49
N ALA A 58 14.11 15.31 -18.35
CA ALA A 58 13.13 16.15 -19.04
C ALA A 58 13.33 17.61 -18.62
N PRO A 59 13.29 18.57 -19.57
CA PRO A 59 13.47 19.98 -19.27
C PRO A 59 12.45 20.38 -18.19
N ALA A 60 12.97 20.91 -17.08
CA ALA A 60 12.15 21.33 -15.96
C ALA A 60 11.06 22.27 -16.49
N VAL A 61 9.79 21.92 -16.25
CA VAL A 61 8.69 22.79 -16.66
C VAL A 61 8.93 24.15 -16.00
N PRO A 62 9.03 25.24 -16.78
CA PRO A 62 9.29 26.54 -16.21
C PRO A 62 8.19 26.85 -15.18
N ASP A 63 8.61 27.44 -14.06
CA ASP A 63 7.73 27.92 -13.00
C ASP A 63 7.04 26.85 -12.12
N VAL A 64 7.51 25.58 -12.11
CA VAL A 64 6.99 24.60 -11.12
C VAL A 64 7.25 25.04 -9.69
N SER A 65 8.46 25.55 -9.40
CA SER A 65 8.81 26.05 -8.07
C SER A 65 7.92 27.24 -7.67
N GLY A 66 7.65 28.17 -8.59
CA GLY A 66 6.76 29.30 -8.35
C GLY A 66 5.32 28.85 -8.07
N ARG A 67 4.79 27.91 -8.87
CA ARG A 67 3.46 27.33 -8.64
C ARG A 67 3.35 26.56 -7.32
N VAL A 68 4.36 25.76 -6.98
CA VAL A 68 4.40 25.04 -5.69
C VAL A 68 4.44 26.03 -4.53
N MET A 69 5.32 27.03 -4.59
CA MET A 69 5.42 28.05 -3.54
C MET A 69 4.15 28.89 -3.42
N ALA A 70 3.51 29.24 -4.54
CA ALA A 70 2.21 29.92 -4.53
C ALA A 70 1.12 29.05 -3.88
N ARG A 71 1.11 27.74 -4.15
CA ARG A 71 0.16 26.80 -3.54
C ARG A 71 0.41 26.63 -2.03
N VAL A 72 1.67 26.51 -1.60
CA VAL A 72 2.05 26.45 -0.19
C VAL A 72 1.60 27.73 0.53
N ARG A 73 1.92 28.90 -0.02
CA ARG A 73 1.47 30.19 0.55
C ARG A 73 -0.04 30.32 0.61
N ALA A 74 -0.77 29.83 -0.41
CA ALA A 74 -2.22 29.85 -0.41
C ALA A 74 -2.83 28.93 0.66
N ASN A 75 -2.21 27.76 0.91
CA ASN A 75 -2.62 26.87 1.99
C ASN A 75 -2.26 27.44 3.38
N ASP A 76 -1.09 28.05 3.52
CA ASP A 76 -0.66 28.73 4.76
C ASP A 76 -1.57 29.93 5.10
N ALA A 77 -2.09 30.62 4.08
CA ALA A 77 -3.05 31.71 4.28
C ALA A 77 -4.40 31.22 4.83
N GLY A 78 -4.78 29.97 4.56
CA GLY A 78 -6.06 29.37 4.98
C GLY A 78 -6.04 28.75 6.39
N VAL A 79 -4.88 28.28 6.87
CA VAL A 79 -4.73 27.66 8.20
C VAL A 79 -4.05 28.63 9.16
N ARG A 80 -4.61 29.82 9.30
CA ARG A 80 -4.36 30.63 10.52
C ARG A 80 -5.16 30.02 11.66
N TRP A 81 -4.86 28.78 12.03
CA TRP A 81 -5.39 28.22 13.27
C TRP A 81 -4.91 29.18 14.36
N PRO A 82 -5.80 29.90 15.07
CA PRO A 82 -5.34 30.81 16.10
C PRO A 82 -4.49 29.98 17.06
N TRP A 83 -3.24 30.38 17.25
CA TRP A 83 -2.32 29.78 18.23
C TRP A 83 -2.99 29.59 19.60
N ARG A 84 -3.99 30.41 19.91
CA ARG A 84 -4.89 30.27 21.07
C ARG A 84 -5.69 28.98 21.08
N ALA A 85 -6.21 28.51 19.95
CA ALA A 85 -6.92 27.24 19.85
C ALA A 85 -5.95 26.03 19.88
N ALA A 86 -4.76 26.16 19.29
CA ALA A 86 -3.71 25.15 19.46
C ALA A 86 -3.24 25.04 20.92
N ALA A 87 -3.06 26.18 21.60
CA ALA A 87 -2.74 26.24 23.02
C ALA A 87 -3.88 25.71 23.90
N ALA A 88 -5.14 26.00 23.56
CA ALA A 88 -6.30 25.47 24.28
C ALA A 88 -6.42 23.95 24.14
N LEU A 89 -6.19 23.41 22.94
CA LEU A 89 -6.14 21.96 22.70
C LEU A 89 -4.97 21.31 23.44
N GLY A 90 -3.79 21.93 23.42
CA GLY A 90 -2.62 21.46 24.18
C GLY A 90 -2.88 21.44 25.69
N ALA A 91 -3.49 22.49 26.23
CA ALA A 91 -3.86 22.57 27.64
C ALA A 91 -4.91 21.51 28.02
N ALA A 92 -5.92 21.30 27.17
CA ALA A 92 -6.93 20.27 27.37
C ALA A 92 -6.31 18.86 27.35
N ALA A 93 -5.40 18.58 26.42
CA ALA A 93 -4.70 17.31 26.34
C ALA A 93 -3.80 17.07 27.57
N ALA A 94 -3.07 18.10 28.02
CA ALA A 94 -2.25 18.01 29.22
C ALA A 94 -3.10 17.76 30.47
N ALA A 95 -4.22 18.48 30.63
CA ALA A 95 -5.15 18.29 31.74
C ALA A 95 -5.75 16.87 31.74
N ALA A 96 -6.18 16.37 30.57
CA ALA A 96 -6.67 15.00 30.43
C ALA A 96 -5.61 13.97 30.80
N THR A 97 -4.35 14.18 30.40
CA THR A 97 -3.23 13.30 30.74
C THR A 97 -2.97 13.27 32.25
N VAL A 98 -2.98 14.44 32.91
CA VAL A 98 -2.80 14.54 34.37
C VAL A 98 -3.96 13.85 35.11
N LEU A 99 -5.20 14.04 34.66
CA LEU A 99 -6.38 13.34 35.18
C LEU A 99 -6.26 11.82 35.03
N LEU A 100 -5.75 11.35 33.89
CA LEU A 100 -5.56 9.93 33.63
C LEU A 100 -4.52 9.33 34.58
N ILE A 101 -3.37 10.00 34.76
CA ILE A 101 -2.31 9.58 35.70
C ILE A 101 -2.80 9.61 37.16
N ALA A 102 -3.55 10.64 37.55
CA ALA A 102 -4.14 10.76 38.88
C ALA A 102 -5.17 9.64 39.14
N SER A 103 -5.99 9.30 38.15
CA SER A 103 -6.97 8.21 38.28
C SER A 103 -6.28 6.84 38.42
N TYR A 104 -5.18 6.62 37.70
CA TYR A 104 -4.42 5.37 37.75
C TYR A 104 -3.68 5.21 39.09
N SER A 105 -3.14 6.31 39.63
CA SER A 105 -2.47 6.31 40.93
C SER A 105 -3.43 6.19 42.12
N GLY A 106 -4.67 6.68 41.99
CA GLY A 106 -5.75 6.42 42.95
C GLY A 106 -6.20 4.95 42.96
N PHE A 107 -6.22 4.30 41.79
CA PHE A 107 -6.59 2.89 41.65
C PHE A 107 -5.57 1.94 42.33
N LEU A 108 -4.31 2.34 42.42
CA LEU A 108 -3.25 1.57 43.10
C LEU A 108 -3.27 1.68 44.63
N ARG A 109 -4.14 2.52 45.22
CA ARG A 109 -4.24 2.74 46.68
C ARG A 109 -5.42 2.04 47.37
N HIS A 110 -6.19 1.21 46.66
CA HIS A 110 -7.16 0.33 47.30
C HIS A 110 -6.61 -1.11 47.38
N PRO A 111 -6.10 -1.55 48.53
CA PRO A 111 -5.89 -2.96 48.78
C PRO A 111 -7.23 -3.64 49.05
N GLU A 112 -7.37 -4.84 48.49
CA GLU A 112 -8.30 -5.90 48.88
C GLU A 112 -9.79 -5.58 48.93
N SER A 113 -10.47 -5.90 47.83
CA SER A 113 -11.74 -6.62 47.93
C SER A 113 -11.78 -7.66 46.82
N ALA A 114 -11.52 -8.90 47.21
CA ALA A 114 -11.66 -10.08 46.37
C ALA A 114 -13.15 -10.29 46.01
N ALA A 115 -13.47 -10.23 44.73
CA ALA A 115 -14.70 -10.81 44.16
C ALA A 115 -14.55 -10.95 42.62
N PRO A 116 -15.36 -11.81 41.99
CA PRO A 116 -14.92 -12.99 41.27
C PRO A 116 -14.49 -12.71 39.82
N THR A 117 -13.74 -13.66 39.29
CA THR A 117 -13.31 -13.82 37.89
C THR A 117 -14.46 -13.56 36.90
N GLN A 118 -14.68 -12.29 36.54
CA GLN A 118 -15.41 -11.95 35.32
C GLN A 118 -14.47 -12.22 34.16
N ARG A 119 -14.83 -13.25 33.40
CA ARG A 119 -14.30 -13.55 32.07
C ARG A 119 -14.19 -12.22 31.31
N PRO A 120 -13.02 -11.84 30.77
CA PRO A 120 -12.90 -10.58 30.05
C PRO A 120 -13.93 -10.58 28.91
N PRO A 121 -14.72 -9.50 28.74
CA PRO A 121 -15.48 -9.35 27.50
C PRO A 121 -14.47 -9.49 26.37
N SER A 122 -14.77 -10.42 25.47
CA SER A 122 -14.00 -10.70 24.26
C SER A 122 -13.35 -9.42 23.75
N VAL A 123 -12.02 -9.41 23.77
CA VAL A 123 -11.19 -8.39 23.13
C VAL A 123 -11.85 -8.06 21.81
N LEU A 124 -12.20 -6.78 21.69
CA LEU A 124 -12.54 -6.07 20.46
C LEU A 124 -12.08 -6.89 19.26
N GLU A 125 -13.03 -7.60 18.65
CA GLU A 125 -12.87 -8.22 17.35
C GLU A 125 -12.46 -7.10 16.41
N TRP A 126 -11.16 -6.97 16.16
CA TRP A 126 -10.62 -5.96 15.29
C TRP A 126 -11.12 -6.28 13.89
N ARG A 127 -12.22 -5.64 13.51
CA ARG A 127 -12.72 -5.68 12.15
C ARG A 127 -11.84 -4.77 11.32
N SER A 128 -11.05 -5.36 10.42
CA SER A 128 -10.29 -4.55 9.49
C SER A 128 -11.29 -3.67 8.70
N PRO A 129 -10.99 -2.39 8.47
CA PRO A 129 -11.81 -1.52 7.63
C PRO A 129 -11.96 -2.06 6.19
N THR A 130 -11.11 -3.01 5.80
CA THR A 130 -11.10 -3.68 4.50
C THR A 130 -11.90 -4.99 4.47
N ALA A 131 -12.40 -5.49 5.59
CA ALA A 131 -13.18 -6.73 5.62
C ALA A 131 -14.51 -6.60 4.85
N GLU A 132 -15.08 -5.40 4.78
CA GLU A 132 -16.26 -5.11 3.94
C GLU A 132 -15.92 -5.05 2.43
N LEU A 133 -14.67 -4.78 2.05
CA LEU A 133 -14.21 -4.78 0.66
C LEU A 133 -13.87 -6.19 0.13
N ALA A 134 -13.71 -7.17 1.04
CA ALA A 134 -13.41 -8.55 0.69
C ALA A 134 -14.66 -9.43 0.55
N LYS A 135 -15.87 -8.89 0.76
CA LYS A 135 -17.09 -9.61 0.40
C LYS A 135 -17.10 -9.75 -1.12
N PRO A 136 -17.02 -10.99 -1.66
CA PRO A 136 -17.15 -11.17 -3.09
C PRO A 136 -18.50 -10.58 -3.47
N THR A 137 -18.46 -9.57 -4.35
CA THR A 137 -19.67 -9.07 -4.98
C THR A 137 -20.16 -10.20 -5.89
N GLU A 138 -20.87 -11.16 -5.33
CA GLU A 138 -21.76 -12.04 -6.07
C GLU A 138 -22.87 -11.16 -6.65
N SER A 139 -22.58 -10.44 -7.73
CA SER A 139 -23.52 -9.82 -8.68
C SER A 139 -22.83 -8.74 -9.52
N ILE A 140 -21.74 -9.08 -10.23
CA ILE A 140 -21.33 -8.32 -11.43
C ILE A 140 -21.13 -9.27 -12.65
N LEU A 141 -21.38 -10.57 -12.48
CA LEU A 141 -21.54 -11.51 -13.60
C LEU A 141 -23.02 -11.63 -13.99
N ASP A 142 -23.67 -10.49 -14.19
CA ASP A 142 -24.90 -10.39 -14.98
C ASP A 142 -24.72 -9.34 -16.09
N VAL A 143 -23.46 -9.18 -16.55
CA VAL A 143 -23.19 -8.66 -17.89
C VAL A 143 -23.68 -9.73 -18.85
N ARG A 144 -24.97 -9.63 -19.17
CA ARG A 144 -25.59 -10.25 -20.33
C ARG A 144 -24.60 -10.23 -21.49
N LEU A 145 -24.10 -11.40 -21.83
CA LEU A 145 -23.70 -11.78 -23.18
C LEU A 145 -24.91 -11.52 -24.10
N LEU A 146 -25.12 -10.27 -24.46
CA LEU A 146 -25.92 -9.90 -25.60
C LEU A 146 -24.98 -9.79 -26.79
N ASP A 147 -25.24 -10.68 -27.74
CA ASP A 147 -25.01 -10.49 -29.16
C ASP A 147 -23.65 -10.92 -29.74
N SER A 148 -23.33 -12.21 -29.57
CA SER A 148 -22.52 -12.93 -30.56
C SER A 148 -23.43 -13.49 -31.64
N ARG A 149 -23.88 -12.64 -32.56
CA ARG A 149 -24.57 -13.03 -33.79
C ARG A 149 -23.54 -13.64 -34.75
N PRO A 150 -23.58 -14.95 -35.08
CA PRO A 150 -22.66 -15.49 -36.07
C PRO A 150 -23.05 -14.97 -37.46
N ALA A 151 -22.14 -14.22 -38.08
CA ALA A 151 -22.22 -13.84 -39.47
C ALA A 151 -21.96 -15.08 -40.36
N SER A 152 -22.95 -15.97 -40.48
CA SER A 152 -22.99 -17.00 -41.53
C SER A 152 -23.76 -16.47 -42.74
N GLU A 153 -23.35 -15.35 -43.33
CA GLU A 153 -23.94 -14.89 -44.60
C GLU A 153 -23.09 -13.83 -45.29
N ARG A 154 -22.09 -14.31 -46.02
CA ARG A 154 -21.52 -13.69 -47.23
C ARG A 154 -20.44 -14.65 -47.71
N GLY A 155 -20.65 -15.40 -48.76
CA GLY A 155 -21.26 -14.98 -50.01
C GLY A 155 -20.32 -15.51 -51.05
N ASP A 156 -20.65 -16.71 -51.50
CA ASP A 156 -20.08 -17.42 -52.63
C ASP A 156 -20.10 -16.49 -53.85
N ILE A 157 -18.95 -15.94 -54.25
CA ILE A 157 -18.78 -15.29 -55.56
C ILE A 157 -17.87 -16.17 -56.38
N ARG A 158 -18.54 -17.17 -56.96
CA ARG A 158 -18.14 -17.89 -58.15
C ARG A 158 -18.31 -16.95 -59.36
N GLY A 159 -17.19 -16.58 -59.98
CA GLY A 159 -17.13 -15.97 -61.31
C GLY A 159 -15.66 -15.93 -61.72
N GLY A 160 -15.16 -16.64 -62.73
CA GLY A 160 -15.78 -16.97 -64.00
C GLY A 160 -15.39 -15.92 -65.03
N ASN A 161 -14.23 -16.09 -65.67
CA ASN A 161 -13.89 -15.65 -67.03
C ASN A 161 -12.43 -16.07 -67.30
N HIS A 162 -12.13 -17.07 -68.14
CA HIS A 162 -12.27 -17.18 -69.60
C HIS A 162 -11.62 -16.06 -70.42
N ALA A 163 -10.64 -16.53 -71.21
CA ALA A 163 -10.31 -16.18 -72.59
C ALA A 163 -9.50 -14.91 -72.88
N GLY A 164 -8.44 -15.11 -73.67
CA GLY A 164 -7.66 -14.07 -74.34
C GLY A 164 -6.21 -14.46 -74.50
#